data_AF-A0A1G8TE04-F1
#
_entry.id   AF-A0A1G8TE04-F1
#
_cell.length_a   1.000
_cell.length_b   1.000
_cell.length_c   1.000
_cell.angle_alpha   90.00
_cell.angle_beta   90.00
_cell.angle_gamma   90.00
#
_symmetry.space_group_name_H-M   'P 1'
#
loop_
_entity.id
_entity.type
_entity.pdbx_description
1 polymer ?
#
loop_
_entity_poly.entity_id
_entity_poly.type
_entity_poly.pdbx_seq_one_letter_code
_entity_poly.pdbx_strand_id
1 'polypeptide(L)'
;MKLVQRSKAVVHSRPTRAVAILALVLLVAGVGAWLGIFLSGTVRAQIGPVETGMSLRPSWHGETVVDASPLGTLTFRTHDAPLQLRITLDNIDQDRAKALIEDPRLADRLPGLIESDLLDGVRALAIRSLLCAGAGALVAVLLVFRRPRVALLGLLAASVALAGTGVLAAATFRPSSLIEPRYSGLVAAAPSLVGSAESIVTRFESYRSQLTKLVTNVSKLYDTLSTLPLYDADPKSIRVLHVSDIHINPIAWNVIRSLKDQFAVDFIIDTGDISDHGTKAENKFVDEIGTLGVPYVYVRGNHDSMTTQKAVEKQKNAIVLDKKAQTVEGLTIYGLGDPRFTPDKSVTVDSDPAALADFARAHLPQGDQPDVIAVHDPDVGKGFSGATPLVLAGHTHERKTTMLPTRTRMLVQGSTGGAGLRALEHAQPTPVQASVLYFDKESKRLRAWDNVTLGGLGEQSVYIQRHVEPNPQRMISPEPTTAPSPTGSVTETSTPSAGPPLWHQGQSSPMLQRSPTDGDRES
;
A
#
# COMPACT_ATOMS: atom_id res chain seq x y z
N MET A 1 -90.71 -24.13 -30.52
CA MET A 1 -89.95 -23.05 -31.22
C MET A 1 -90.07 -21.75 -30.45
N LYS A 2 -89.01 -21.29 -29.74
CA LYS A 2 -88.77 -19.89 -29.26
C LYS A 2 -87.60 -19.86 -28.24
N LEU A 3 -86.34 -20.06 -28.68
CA LEU A 3 -85.18 -19.78 -27.82
C LEU A 3 -83.84 -19.58 -28.56
N VAL A 4 -83.83 -18.96 -29.74
CA VAL A 4 -82.59 -18.55 -30.44
C VAL A 4 -82.72 -17.11 -30.95
N GLN A 5 -82.78 -16.14 -30.03
CA GLN A 5 -82.80 -14.71 -30.40
C GLN A 5 -82.31 -13.77 -29.28
N ARG A 6 -81.26 -14.15 -28.53
CA ARG A 6 -80.60 -13.28 -27.53
C ARG A 6 -79.06 -13.42 -27.54
N SER A 7 -78.43 -13.10 -28.67
CA SER A 7 -76.96 -13.12 -28.81
C SER A 7 -76.39 -12.02 -29.73
N LYS A 8 -77.10 -10.90 -29.92
CA LYS A 8 -76.63 -9.71 -30.68
C LYS A 8 -76.92 -8.34 -30.02
N ALA A 9 -77.17 -8.29 -28.71
CA ALA A 9 -77.67 -7.09 -28.02
C ALA A 9 -76.75 -6.54 -26.90
N VAL A 10 -75.42 -6.67 -27.03
CA VAL A 10 -74.44 -6.13 -26.05
C VAL A 10 -73.60 -4.97 -26.61
N VAL A 11 -73.68 -4.70 -27.92
CA VAL A 11 -72.70 -3.83 -28.63
C VAL A 11 -73.00 -2.32 -28.55
N HIS A 12 -74.22 -1.89 -28.17
CA HIS A 12 -74.63 -0.47 -28.25
C HIS A 12 -75.35 0.08 -27.01
N SER A 13 -74.68 0.09 -25.86
CA SER A 13 -74.99 1.06 -24.81
C SER A 13 -74.08 2.29 -24.96
N ARG A 14 -74.62 3.51 -24.79
CA ARG A 14 -73.83 4.75 -24.83
C ARG A 14 -72.56 4.74 -23.94
N PRO A 15 -72.56 4.18 -22.70
CA PRO A 15 -71.35 4.12 -21.89
C PRO A 15 -70.21 3.29 -22.50
N THR A 16 -70.46 2.14 -23.13
CA THR A 16 -69.35 1.32 -23.69
C THR A 16 -68.62 2.04 -24.82
N ARG A 17 -69.35 2.79 -25.66
CA ARG A 17 -68.76 3.63 -26.72
C ARG A 17 -67.97 4.81 -26.14
N ALA A 18 -68.43 5.42 -25.05
CA ALA A 18 -67.71 6.50 -24.38
C ALA A 18 -66.40 6.01 -23.75
N VAL A 19 -66.42 4.87 -23.06
CA VAL A 19 -65.23 4.22 -22.48
C VAL A 19 -64.25 3.81 -23.58
N ALA A 20 -64.71 3.22 -24.68
CA ALA A 20 -63.84 2.85 -25.81
C ALA A 20 -63.16 4.07 -26.46
N ILE A 21 -63.87 5.19 -26.62
CA ILE A 21 -63.29 6.44 -27.14
C ILE A 21 -62.26 7.01 -26.14
N LEU A 22 -62.57 7.02 -24.84
CA LEU A 22 -61.62 7.48 -23.82
C LEU A 22 -60.34 6.63 -23.81
N ALA A 23 -60.47 5.31 -23.84
CA ALA A 23 -59.33 4.39 -23.92
C ALA A 23 -58.48 4.64 -25.18
N LEU A 24 -59.10 4.88 -26.33
CA LEU A 24 -58.39 5.22 -27.57
C LEU A 24 -57.68 6.58 -27.48
N VAL A 25 -58.28 7.60 -26.85
CA VAL A 25 -57.63 8.90 -26.61
C VAL A 25 -56.41 8.75 -25.70
N LEU A 26 -56.53 7.97 -24.61
CA LEU A 26 -55.42 7.68 -23.70
C LEU A 26 -54.27 6.92 -24.40
N LEU A 27 -54.61 5.93 -25.24
CA LEU A 27 -53.62 5.18 -26.03
C LEU A 27 -52.88 6.08 -27.02
N VAL A 28 -53.60 6.91 -27.79
CA VAL A 28 -53.00 7.85 -28.74
C VAL A 28 -52.16 8.92 -28.03
N ALA A 29 -52.61 9.42 -26.87
CA ALA A 29 -51.84 10.33 -26.04
C ALA A 29 -50.55 9.68 -25.51
N GLY A 30 -50.62 8.43 -25.04
CA GLY A 30 -49.47 7.66 -24.57
C GLY A 30 -48.43 7.41 -25.67
N VAL A 31 -48.86 7.00 -26.87
CA VAL A 31 -47.98 6.84 -28.04
C VAL A 31 -47.36 8.18 -28.47
N GLY A 32 -48.15 9.25 -28.47
CA GLY A 32 -47.66 10.60 -28.77
C GLY A 32 -46.62 11.08 -27.76
N ALA A 33 -46.85 10.86 -26.47
CA ALA A 33 -45.89 11.18 -25.39
C ALA A 33 -44.60 10.34 -25.52
N TRP A 34 -44.72 9.04 -25.78
CA TRP A 34 -43.59 8.13 -25.99
C TRP A 34 -42.70 8.58 -27.15
N LEU A 35 -43.30 8.94 -28.30
CA LEU A 35 -42.59 9.51 -29.45
C LEU A 35 -41.97 10.88 -29.12
N GLY A 36 -42.67 11.70 -28.33
CA GLY A 36 -42.16 13.00 -27.87
C GLY A 36 -40.91 12.87 -27.00
N ILE A 37 -40.86 11.91 -26.07
CA ILE A 37 -39.64 11.62 -25.28
C ILE A 37 -38.53 11.11 -26.21
N PHE A 38 -38.83 10.14 -27.07
CA PHE A 38 -37.85 9.54 -27.98
C PHE A 38 -37.20 10.58 -28.91
N LEU A 39 -37.99 11.53 -29.42
CA LEU A 39 -37.55 12.63 -30.29
C LEU A 39 -37.03 13.86 -29.51
N SER A 40 -37.04 13.85 -28.18
CA SER A 40 -36.59 15.01 -27.38
C SER A 40 -35.11 15.32 -27.59
N GLY A 41 -34.29 14.34 -27.98
CA GLY A 41 -32.87 14.49 -28.30
C GLY A 41 -31.95 14.50 -27.09
N THR A 42 -30.70 14.94 -27.28
CA THR A 42 -29.73 15.11 -26.20
C THR A 42 -29.70 16.54 -25.67
N VAL A 43 -29.50 16.68 -24.37
CA VAL A 43 -29.10 17.91 -23.68
C VAL A 43 -27.62 17.77 -23.36
N ARG A 44 -26.80 18.74 -23.77
CA ARG A 44 -25.40 18.81 -23.37
C ARG A 44 -25.28 19.55 -22.05
N ALA A 45 -24.54 18.97 -21.11
CA ALA A 45 -24.18 19.58 -19.84
C ALA A 45 -22.70 19.30 -19.57
N GLN A 46 -21.97 20.30 -19.07
CA GLN A 46 -20.59 20.14 -18.66
C GLN A 46 -20.59 19.82 -17.16
N ILE A 47 -19.96 18.70 -16.78
CA ILE A 47 -19.86 18.24 -15.39
C ILE A 47 -18.39 18.26 -15.01
N GLY A 48 -17.97 19.30 -14.27
CA GLY A 48 -16.54 19.53 -14.00
C GLY A 48 -15.72 19.64 -15.30
N PRO A 49 -14.71 18.77 -15.53
CA PRO A 49 -13.91 18.76 -16.75
C PRO A 49 -14.52 17.91 -17.90
N VAL A 50 -15.68 17.26 -17.72
CA VAL A 50 -16.24 16.33 -18.73
C VAL A 50 -17.45 16.96 -19.43
N GLU A 51 -17.44 16.96 -20.77
CA GLU A 51 -18.63 17.25 -21.56
C GLU A 51 -19.53 16.01 -21.61
N THR A 52 -20.80 16.16 -21.23
CA THR A 52 -21.76 15.04 -21.18
C THR A 52 -23.01 15.27 -22.02
N GLY A 53 -23.44 14.23 -22.73
CA GLY A 53 -24.70 14.19 -23.47
C GLY A 53 -25.77 13.41 -22.71
N MET A 54 -26.73 14.11 -22.10
CA MET A 54 -27.84 13.49 -21.39
C MET A 54 -29.05 13.30 -22.31
N SER A 55 -29.69 12.13 -22.26
CA SER A 55 -30.95 11.86 -22.96
C SER A 55 -31.86 10.94 -22.13
N LEU A 56 -33.16 11.14 -22.26
CA LEU A 56 -34.19 10.32 -21.63
C LEU A 56 -34.85 9.48 -22.73
N ARG A 57 -34.99 8.17 -22.49
CA ARG A 57 -35.68 7.26 -23.41
C ARG A 57 -36.76 6.47 -22.70
N PRO A 58 -37.89 6.16 -23.34
CA PRO A 58 -38.82 5.16 -22.82
C PRO A 58 -38.14 3.80 -22.68
N SER A 59 -38.41 3.09 -21.58
CA SER A 59 -37.84 1.77 -21.29
C SER A 59 -38.87 0.91 -20.57
N TRP A 60 -38.69 -0.41 -20.56
CA TRP A 60 -39.46 -1.31 -19.70
C TRP A 60 -38.83 -1.49 -18.31
N HIS A 61 -37.59 -1.04 -18.13
CA HIS A 61 -36.83 -1.13 -16.89
C HIS A 61 -36.22 0.23 -16.53
N GLY A 62 -36.30 0.62 -15.26
CA GLY A 62 -35.75 1.88 -14.75
C GLY A 62 -34.24 1.81 -14.58
N GLU A 63 -33.52 2.19 -15.63
CA GLU A 63 -32.06 2.08 -15.67
C GLU A 63 -31.40 3.44 -15.96
N THR A 64 -30.23 3.67 -15.37
CA THR A 64 -29.32 4.74 -15.75
C THR A 64 -28.13 4.11 -16.47
N VAL A 65 -27.80 4.58 -17.66
CA VAL A 65 -26.68 4.08 -18.47
C VAL A 65 -25.68 5.22 -18.66
N VAL A 66 -24.48 5.04 -18.13
CA VAL A 66 -23.33 5.91 -18.38
C VAL A 66 -22.50 5.27 -19.48
N ASP A 67 -22.38 5.96 -20.62
CA ASP A 67 -21.68 5.48 -21.81
C ASP A 67 -20.38 6.27 -21.98
N ALA A 68 -19.26 5.58 -21.77
CA ALA A 68 -17.90 6.08 -21.90
C ALA A 68 -17.23 5.47 -23.14
N SER A 69 -17.93 5.44 -24.28
CA SER A 69 -17.39 4.97 -25.56
C SER A 69 -16.09 5.70 -25.93
N PRO A 70 -15.05 4.99 -26.45
CA PRO A 70 -15.04 3.58 -26.85
C PRO A 70 -14.72 2.61 -25.69
N LEU A 71 -14.50 3.10 -24.48
CA LEU A 71 -14.02 2.28 -23.35
C LEU A 71 -15.11 1.30 -22.88
N GLY A 72 -16.38 1.71 -22.86
CA GLY A 72 -17.48 0.81 -22.48
C GLY A 72 -18.67 1.53 -21.85
N THR A 73 -19.56 0.77 -21.21
CA THR A 73 -20.73 1.33 -20.51
C THR A 73 -20.89 0.77 -19.10
N LEU A 74 -21.43 1.61 -18.22
CA LEU A 74 -21.85 1.28 -16.86
C LEU A 74 -23.37 1.38 -16.80
N THR A 75 -24.04 0.28 -16.42
CA THR A 75 -25.50 0.23 -16.32
C THR A 75 -25.93 0.03 -14.87
N PHE A 76 -26.78 0.94 -14.39
CA PHE A 76 -27.27 1.03 -13.03
C PHE A 76 -28.79 0.81 -13.00
N ARG A 77 -29.30 -0.05 -12.10
CA ARG A 77 -30.75 -0.27 -11.93
C ARG A 77 -31.34 0.69 -10.88
N THR A 78 -31.40 1.96 -11.27
CA THR A 78 -31.66 3.08 -10.36
C THR A 78 -33.10 3.17 -9.88
N HIS A 79 -34.09 2.68 -10.64
CA HIS A 79 -35.51 2.87 -10.33
C HIS A 79 -36.39 1.79 -11.00
N ASP A 80 -37.71 1.81 -10.78
CA ASP A 80 -38.66 0.88 -11.42
C ASP A 80 -39.61 1.55 -12.43
N ALA A 81 -39.46 2.85 -12.70
CA ALA A 81 -40.30 3.55 -13.67
C ALA A 81 -39.89 3.22 -15.13
N PRO A 82 -40.82 3.31 -16.11
CA PRO A 82 -40.58 2.93 -17.51
C PRO A 82 -39.75 3.95 -18.31
N LEU A 83 -38.60 4.36 -17.78
CA LEU A 83 -37.68 5.32 -18.38
C LEU A 83 -36.21 4.85 -18.22
N GLN A 84 -35.38 5.18 -19.20
CA GLN A 84 -33.93 5.04 -19.11
C GLN A 84 -33.29 6.42 -19.24
N LEU A 85 -32.47 6.78 -18.26
CA LEU A 85 -31.58 7.95 -18.34
C LEU A 85 -30.26 7.49 -18.96
N ARG A 86 -29.83 8.12 -20.06
CA ARG A 86 -28.57 7.82 -20.73
C ARG A 86 -27.67 9.05 -20.73
N ILE A 87 -26.47 8.90 -20.18
CA ILE A 87 -25.45 9.94 -20.07
C ILE A 87 -24.24 9.47 -20.90
N THR A 88 -23.97 10.10 -22.03
CA THR A 88 -22.73 9.88 -22.80
C THR A 88 -21.64 10.81 -22.26
N LEU A 89 -20.41 10.32 -22.17
CA LEU A 89 -19.22 11.15 -21.99
C LEU A 89 -18.72 11.49 -23.41
N ASP A 90 -18.91 12.74 -23.82
CA ASP A 90 -18.65 13.17 -25.20
C ASP A 90 -17.17 13.58 -25.37
N ASN A 91 -16.60 14.31 -24.40
CA ASN A 91 -15.21 14.79 -24.43
C ASN A 91 -14.69 15.16 -23.03
N ILE A 92 -13.37 15.32 -22.87
CA ILE A 92 -12.73 15.82 -21.64
C ILE A 92 -11.96 17.11 -21.94
N ASP A 93 -12.29 18.18 -21.21
CA ASP A 93 -11.61 19.47 -21.21
C ASP A 93 -10.26 19.34 -20.48
N GLN A 94 -9.18 19.29 -21.25
CA GLN A 94 -7.82 19.05 -20.74
C GLN A 94 -7.30 20.20 -19.88
N ASP A 95 -7.66 21.44 -20.19
CA ASP A 95 -7.21 22.62 -19.46
C ASP A 95 -7.87 22.67 -18.07
N ARG A 96 -9.17 22.36 -17.99
CA ARG A 96 -9.87 22.20 -16.70
C ARG A 96 -9.37 21.01 -15.91
N ALA A 97 -9.15 19.86 -16.55
CA ALA A 97 -8.60 18.68 -15.88
C ALA A 97 -7.21 18.97 -15.27
N LYS A 98 -6.37 19.72 -15.98
CA LYS A 98 -5.06 20.15 -15.50
C LYS A 98 -5.15 21.14 -14.32
N ALA A 99 -5.98 22.18 -14.45
CA ALA A 99 -6.19 23.16 -13.36
C ALA A 99 -6.69 22.50 -12.05
N LEU A 100 -7.48 21.43 -12.17
CA LEU A 100 -7.99 20.63 -11.05
C LEU A 100 -6.91 19.81 -10.34
N ILE A 101 -5.84 19.44 -11.04
CA ILE A 101 -4.66 18.73 -10.50
C ILE A 101 -3.68 19.71 -9.84
N GLU A 102 -3.57 20.93 -10.37
CA GLU A 102 -2.59 21.93 -9.95
C GLU A 102 -3.04 22.77 -8.73
N ASP A 103 -4.35 22.93 -8.47
CA ASP A 103 -4.88 23.65 -7.28
C ASP A 103 -5.68 22.73 -6.33
N PRO A 104 -5.16 22.42 -5.12
CA PRO A 104 -5.87 21.63 -4.11
C PRO A 104 -7.25 22.20 -3.72
N ARG A 105 -7.44 23.52 -3.80
CA ARG A 105 -8.71 24.17 -3.40
C ARG A 105 -9.84 23.92 -4.39
N LEU A 106 -9.50 23.60 -5.64
CA LEU A 106 -10.46 23.18 -6.66
C LEU A 106 -10.84 21.70 -6.48
N ALA A 107 -9.90 20.85 -6.09
CA ALA A 107 -10.18 19.45 -5.74
C ALA A 107 -11.14 19.32 -4.56
N ASP A 108 -10.96 20.09 -3.48
CA ASP A 108 -11.86 20.08 -2.31
C ASP A 108 -13.32 20.48 -2.63
N ARG A 109 -13.53 21.25 -3.70
CA ARG A 109 -14.87 21.72 -4.13
C ARG A 109 -15.50 20.87 -5.22
N LEU A 110 -14.73 19.96 -5.83
CA LEU A 110 -15.15 19.16 -6.96
C LEU A 110 -16.44 18.35 -6.71
N PRO A 111 -16.67 17.71 -5.55
CA PRO A 111 -17.90 16.94 -5.34
C PRO A 111 -19.17 17.80 -5.44
N GLY A 112 -19.15 19.00 -4.85
CA GLY A 112 -20.29 19.93 -4.88
C GLY A 112 -20.55 20.53 -6.26
N LEU A 113 -19.49 20.79 -7.04
CA LEU A 113 -19.60 21.24 -8.44
C LEU A 113 -20.20 20.15 -9.33
N ILE A 114 -19.72 18.89 -9.20
CA ILE A 114 -20.28 17.75 -9.93
C ILE A 114 -21.77 17.55 -9.59
N GLU A 115 -22.16 17.70 -8.33
CA GLU A 115 -23.55 17.60 -7.91
C GLU A 115 -24.42 18.71 -8.54
N SER A 116 -24.00 19.98 -8.49
CA SER A 116 -24.77 21.08 -9.10
C SER A 116 -24.88 20.95 -10.61
N ASP A 117 -23.77 20.67 -11.29
CA ASP A 117 -23.72 20.53 -12.76
C ASP A 117 -24.62 19.39 -13.26
N LEU A 118 -24.60 18.26 -12.54
CA LEU A 118 -25.44 17.10 -12.83
C LEU A 118 -26.93 17.41 -12.59
N LEU A 119 -27.28 18.06 -11.48
CA LEU A 119 -28.66 18.43 -11.16
C LEU A 119 -29.25 19.40 -12.19
N ASP A 120 -28.49 20.41 -12.63
CA ASP A 120 -28.94 21.35 -13.65
C ASP A 120 -29.08 20.68 -15.03
N GLY A 121 -28.14 19.79 -15.41
CA GLY A 121 -28.25 18.98 -16.63
C GLY A 121 -29.49 18.08 -16.64
N VAL A 122 -29.74 17.35 -15.55
CA VAL A 122 -30.92 16.48 -15.37
C VAL A 122 -32.21 17.30 -15.36
N ARG A 123 -32.22 18.48 -14.72
CA ARG A 123 -33.36 19.40 -14.70
C ARG A 123 -33.69 19.92 -16.11
N ALA A 124 -32.68 20.34 -16.86
CA ALA A 124 -32.84 20.78 -18.25
C ALA A 124 -33.39 19.66 -19.15
N LEU A 125 -32.87 18.43 -18.99
CA LEU A 125 -33.40 17.25 -19.68
C LEU A 125 -34.85 16.96 -19.30
N ALA A 126 -35.18 16.95 -18.00
CA ALA A 126 -36.55 16.69 -17.53
C ALA A 126 -37.56 17.71 -18.10
N ILE A 127 -37.23 19.01 -18.06
CA ILE A 127 -38.07 20.06 -18.65
C ILE A 127 -38.25 19.83 -20.16
N ARG A 128 -37.17 19.58 -20.89
CA ARG A 128 -37.22 19.34 -22.34
C ARG A 128 -38.04 18.10 -22.70
N SER A 129 -37.83 16.97 -22.02
CA SER A 129 -38.59 15.75 -22.26
C SER A 129 -40.06 15.89 -21.89
N LEU A 130 -40.41 16.62 -20.81
CA LEU A 130 -41.81 16.93 -20.47
C LEU A 130 -42.49 17.77 -21.56
N LEU A 131 -41.82 18.81 -22.07
CA LEU A 131 -42.34 19.65 -23.15
C LEU A 131 -42.52 18.85 -24.45
N CYS A 132 -41.53 18.07 -24.86
CA CYS A 132 -41.61 17.24 -26.06
C CYS A 132 -42.68 16.14 -25.94
N ALA A 133 -42.82 15.50 -24.77
CA ALA A 133 -43.86 14.50 -24.51
C ALA A 133 -45.27 15.12 -24.55
N GLY A 134 -45.46 16.27 -23.90
CA GLY A 134 -46.73 17.01 -23.94
C GLY A 134 -47.10 17.44 -25.37
N ALA A 135 -46.15 18.00 -26.12
CA ALA A 135 -46.34 18.37 -27.52
C ALA A 135 -46.68 17.15 -28.39
N GLY A 136 -45.96 16.03 -28.23
CA GLY A 136 -46.20 14.78 -28.94
C GLY A 136 -47.59 14.21 -28.67
N ALA A 137 -48.04 14.17 -27.41
CA ALA A 137 -49.39 13.75 -27.03
C ALA A 137 -50.48 14.66 -27.62
N LEU A 138 -50.29 15.99 -27.51
CA LEU A 138 -51.22 16.99 -28.05
C LEU A 138 -51.38 16.85 -29.57
N VAL A 139 -50.26 16.78 -30.30
CA VAL A 139 -50.24 16.65 -31.76
C VAL A 139 -50.83 15.32 -32.21
N ALA A 140 -50.47 14.20 -31.58
CA ALA A 140 -51.00 12.87 -31.95
C ALA A 140 -52.52 12.81 -31.79
N VAL A 141 -53.06 13.27 -30.64
CA VAL A 141 -54.51 13.27 -30.40
C VAL A 141 -55.23 14.28 -31.30
N LEU A 142 -54.62 15.43 -31.59
CA LEU A 142 -55.18 16.40 -32.53
C LEU A 142 -55.23 15.85 -33.97
N LEU A 143 -54.21 15.13 -34.43
CA LEU A 143 -54.18 14.52 -35.76
C LEU A 143 -55.25 13.43 -35.92
N VAL A 144 -55.41 12.55 -34.92
CA VAL A 144 -56.36 11.42 -34.96
C VAL A 144 -57.81 11.89 -34.79
N PHE A 145 -58.09 12.75 -33.80
CA PHE A 145 -59.46 13.11 -33.43
C PHE A 145 -59.93 14.47 -33.98
N ARG A 146 -59.01 15.32 -34.46
CA ARG A 146 -59.28 16.67 -35.03
C ARG A 146 -60.16 17.56 -34.17
N ARG A 147 -60.05 17.43 -32.84
CA ARG A 147 -60.88 18.15 -31.85
C ARG A 147 -59.98 18.71 -30.74
N PRO A 148 -59.87 20.05 -30.58
CA PRO A 148 -58.93 20.65 -29.63
C PRO A 148 -59.26 20.29 -28.17
N ARG A 149 -60.54 20.19 -27.80
CA ARG A 149 -60.96 19.75 -26.45
C ARG A 149 -60.52 18.32 -26.11
N VAL A 150 -60.44 17.44 -27.12
CA VAL A 150 -59.97 16.05 -26.94
C VAL A 150 -58.44 16.02 -26.87
N ALA A 151 -57.77 16.85 -27.66
CA ALA A 151 -56.31 17.02 -27.60
C ALA A 151 -55.85 17.56 -26.23
N LEU A 152 -56.57 18.52 -25.63
CA LEU A 152 -56.32 19.01 -24.27
C LEU A 152 -56.50 17.91 -23.20
N LEU A 153 -57.50 17.03 -23.36
CA LEU A 153 -57.67 15.87 -22.47
C LEU A 153 -56.49 14.87 -22.62
N GLY A 154 -56.01 14.66 -23.84
CA GLY A 154 -54.82 13.86 -24.12
C GLY A 154 -53.55 14.45 -23.52
N LEU A 155 -53.36 15.77 -23.62
CA LEU A 155 -52.27 16.50 -22.97
C LEU A 155 -52.33 16.35 -21.44
N LEU A 156 -53.49 16.60 -20.83
CA LEU A 156 -53.67 16.44 -19.38
C LEU A 156 -53.37 15.00 -18.93
N ALA A 157 -53.86 14.00 -19.65
CA ALA A 157 -53.60 12.60 -19.36
C ALA A 157 -52.11 12.25 -19.47
N ALA A 158 -51.41 12.76 -20.50
CA ALA A 158 -49.97 12.61 -20.65
C ALA A 158 -49.21 13.30 -19.51
N SER A 159 -49.57 14.53 -19.13
CA SER A 159 -48.97 15.24 -17.99
C SER A 159 -49.14 14.49 -16.67
N VAL A 160 -50.33 13.94 -16.40
CA VAL A 160 -50.58 13.11 -15.20
C VAL A 160 -49.77 11.82 -15.23
N ALA A 161 -49.70 11.14 -16.38
CA ALA A 161 -48.89 9.92 -16.53
C ALA A 161 -47.38 10.18 -16.36
N LEU A 162 -46.88 11.29 -16.91
CA LEU A 162 -45.48 11.73 -16.76
C LEU A 162 -45.15 12.10 -15.31
N ALA A 163 -46.04 12.84 -14.63
CA ALA A 163 -45.89 13.15 -13.21
C ALA A 163 -45.89 11.87 -12.36
N GLY A 164 -46.81 10.94 -12.61
CA GLY A 164 -46.84 9.63 -11.96
C GLY A 164 -45.57 8.80 -12.21
N THR A 165 -45.02 8.87 -13.42
CA THR A 165 -43.76 8.21 -13.79
C THR A 165 -42.56 8.83 -13.06
N GLY A 166 -42.51 10.16 -12.93
CA GLY A 166 -41.48 10.86 -12.16
C GLY A 166 -41.56 10.58 -10.65
N VAL A 167 -42.78 10.56 -10.09
CA VAL A 167 -43.01 10.18 -8.69
C VAL A 167 -42.61 8.72 -8.45
N LEU A 168 -42.95 7.81 -9.37
CA LEU A 168 -42.54 6.41 -9.29
C LEU A 168 -41.00 6.29 -9.34
N ALA A 169 -40.34 7.03 -10.23
CA ALA A 169 -38.88 7.02 -10.35
C ALA A 169 -38.20 7.51 -9.05
N ALA A 170 -38.71 8.59 -8.45
CA ALA A 170 -38.19 9.12 -7.19
C ALA A 170 -38.48 8.20 -5.99
N ALA A 171 -39.69 7.63 -5.90
CA ALA A 171 -40.09 6.75 -4.80
C ALA A 171 -39.45 5.35 -4.85
N THR A 172 -39.06 4.88 -6.05
CA THR A 172 -38.36 3.60 -6.26
C THR A 172 -36.86 3.79 -6.46
N PHE A 173 -36.33 4.99 -6.23
CA PHE A 173 -34.90 5.27 -6.38
C PHE A 173 -34.08 4.41 -5.41
N ARG A 174 -33.06 3.71 -5.94
CA ARG A 174 -32.19 2.80 -5.17
C ARG A 174 -30.77 3.36 -5.09
N PRO A 175 -30.38 4.09 -4.03
CA PRO A 175 -29.02 4.62 -3.87
C PRO A 175 -27.94 3.53 -3.92
N SER A 176 -28.23 2.35 -3.35
CA SER A 176 -27.32 1.19 -3.38
C SER A 176 -26.98 0.71 -4.80
N SER A 177 -27.85 0.93 -5.79
CA SER A 177 -27.56 0.56 -7.18
C SER A 177 -26.37 1.31 -7.79
N LEU A 178 -26.02 2.49 -7.25
CA LEU A 178 -24.86 3.28 -7.66
C LEU A 178 -23.52 2.62 -7.26
N ILE A 179 -23.56 1.68 -6.32
CA ILE A 179 -22.38 0.97 -5.79
C ILE A 179 -22.11 -0.32 -6.59
N GLU A 180 -23.13 -0.88 -7.26
CA GLU A 180 -23.08 -2.15 -8.00
C GLU A 180 -23.47 -2.00 -9.50
N PRO A 181 -22.77 -1.18 -10.30
CA PRO A 181 -23.00 -1.11 -11.74
C PRO A 181 -22.65 -2.42 -12.45
N ARG A 182 -23.38 -2.71 -13.53
CA ARG A 182 -22.98 -3.69 -14.53
C ARG A 182 -22.07 -3.04 -15.56
N TYR A 183 -20.84 -3.54 -15.65
CA TYR A 183 -19.83 -3.07 -16.60
C TYR A 183 -19.90 -3.84 -17.92
N SER A 184 -19.57 -3.17 -19.03
CA SER A 184 -19.35 -3.79 -20.33
C SER A 184 -18.24 -3.08 -21.11
N GLY A 185 -17.68 -3.73 -22.14
CA GLY A 185 -16.53 -3.20 -22.90
C GLY A 185 -15.21 -3.34 -22.16
N LEU A 186 -14.21 -2.53 -22.51
CA LEU A 186 -12.90 -2.49 -21.87
C LEU A 186 -12.98 -2.07 -20.39
N VAL A 187 -13.97 -1.23 -20.03
CA VAL A 187 -14.25 -0.86 -18.62
C VAL A 187 -14.66 -2.06 -17.76
N ALA A 188 -15.05 -3.21 -18.35
CA ALA A 188 -15.29 -4.44 -17.58
C ALA A 188 -14.04 -4.98 -16.86
N ALA A 189 -12.82 -4.56 -17.26
CA ALA A 189 -11.57 -4.86 -16.56
C ALA A 189 -11.21 -3.84 -15.45
N ALA A 190 -11.98 -2.76 -15.29
CA ALA A 190 -11.72 -1.74 -14.27
C ALA A 190 -11.82 -2.24 -12.81
N PRO A 191 -12.76 -3.15 -12.43
CA PRO A 191 -12.84 -3.67 -11.06
C PRO A 191 -11.61 -4.47 -10.57
N SER A 192 -10.77 -4.95 -11.50
CA SER A 192 -9.48 -5.57 -11.19
C SER A 192 -8.33 -4.57 -11.00
N LEU A 193 -8.51 -3.31 -11.40
CA LEU A 193 -7.54 -2.21 -11.22
C LEU A 193 -7.91 -1.28 -10.06
N VAL A 194 -9.22 -1.15 -9.78
CA VAL A 194 -9.78 -0.44 -8.63
C VAL A 194 -10.71 -1.40 -7.91
N GLY A 195 -10.27 -1.91 -6.77
CA GLY A 195 -10.90 -3.05 -6.07
C GLY A 195 -12.38 -2.87 -5.76
N SER A 196 -13.12 -3.99 -5.70
CA SER A 196 -14.57 -4.04 -5.55
C SER A 196 -15.10 -3.29 -4.30
N ALA A 197 -16.40 -2.95 -4.31
CA ALA A 197 -17.09 -2.36 -3.15
C ALA A 197 -17.01 -3.25 -1.89
N GLU A 198 -16.94 -4.57 -2.07
CA GLU A 198 -16.67 -5.53 -1.00
C GLU A 198 -15.28 -5.33 -0.38
N SER A 199 -14.27 -4.95 -1.19
CA SER A 199 -12.97 -4.51 -0.67
C SER A 199 -13.04 -3.19 0.09
N ILE A 200 -13.99 -2.30 -0.21
CA ILE A 200 -14.20 -1.04 0.53
C ILE A 200 -14.85 -1.32 1.89
N VAL A 201 -15.89 -2.17 1.94
CA VAL A 201 -16.52 -2.59 3.22
C VAL A 201 -15.55 -3.42 4.06
N THR A 202 -14.80 -4.34 3.44
CA THR A 202 -13.76 -5.12 4.13
C THR A 202 -12.63 -4.23 4.62
N ARG A 203 -12.20 -3.22 3.84
CA ARG A 203 -11.27 -2.19 4.33
C ARG A 203 -11.88 -1.34 5.45
N PHE A 204 -13.18 -1.06 5.46
CA PHE A 204 -13.80 -0.24 6.51
C PHE A 204 -14.00 -1.01 7.83
N GLU A 205 -14.46 -2.27 7.79
CA GLU A 205 -14.48 -3.12 9.00
C GLU A 205 -13.07 -3.52 9.43
N SER A 206 -12.14 -3.74 8.49
CA SER A 206 -10.72 -3.90 8.83
C SER A 206 -10.17 -2.62 9.46
N TYR A 207 -10.50 -1.42 8.97
CA TYR A 207 -10.09 -0.14 9.56
C TYR A 207 -10.73 0.10 10.93
N ARG A 208 -11.99 -0.28 11.14
CA ARG A 208 -12.68 -0.18 12.44
C ARG A 208 -12.13 -1.20 13.45
N SER A 209 -11.80 -2.40 12.98
CA SER A 209 -11.08 -3.43 13.74
C SER A 209 -9.65 -3.00 14.05
N GLN A 210 -8.94 -2.40 13.08
CA GLN A 210 -7.61 -1.81 13.24
C GLN A 210 -7.62 -0.68 14.25
N LEU A 211 -8.58 0.26 14.20
CA LEU A 211 -8.73 1.33 15.19
C LEU A 211 -9.06 0.76 16.58
N THR A 212 -9.94 -0.23 16.66
CA THR A 212 -10.26 -0.90 17.93
C THR A 212 -9.03 -1.63 18.49
N LYS A 213 -8.26 -2.32 17.63
CA LYS A 213 -6.97 -2.94 17.97
C LYS A 213 -5.92 -1.88 18.34
N LEU A 214 -5.84 -0.75 17.66
CA LEU A 214 -4.88 0.32 17.95
C LEU A 214 -5.16 0.89 19.34
N VAL A 215 -6.40 1.26 19.63
CA VAL A 215 -6.82 1.80 20.94
C VAL A 215 -6.64 0.75 22.04
N THR A 216 -7.10 -0.49 21.80
CA THR A 216 -6.97 -1.58 22.79
C THR A 216 -5.50 -1.94 23.06
N ASN A 217 -4.67 -2.01 22.01
CA ASN A 217 -3.27 -2.35 22.14
C ASN A 217 -2.47 -1.19 22.73
N VAL A 218 -2.77 0.08 22.40
CA VAL A 218 -2.11 1.24 23.04
C VAL A 218 -2.44 1.30 24.53
N SER A 219 -3.71 1.11 24.93
CA SER A 219 -4.07 1.05 26.35
C SER A 219 -3.39 -0.11 27.08
N LYS A 220 -3.38 -1.31 26.49
CA LYS A 220 -2.77 -2.50 27.12
C LYS A 220 -1.24 -2.52 27.07
N LEU A 221 -0.63 -1.86 26.09
CA LEU A 221 0.80 -1.59 26.06
C LEU A 221 1.17 -0.71 27.25
N TYR A 222 0.38 0.34 27.51
CA TYR A 222 0.56 1.21 28.67
C TYR A 222 0.43 0.44 29.99
N ASP A 223 -0.65 -0.34 30.15
CA ASP A 223 -0.86 -1.18 31.34
C ASP A 223 0.29 -2.19 31.55
N THR A 224 0.64 -2.96 30.50
CA THR A 224 1.63 -4.04 30.63
C THR A 224 3.03 -3.49 30.89
N LEU A 225 3.41 -2.43 30.18
CA LEU A 225 4.70 -1.79 30.41
C LEU A 225 4.73 -1.13 31.81
N SER A 226 3.62 -0.58 32.32
CA SER A 226 3.56 -0.08 33.72
C SER A 226 3.80 -1.14 34.80
N THR A 227 3.72 -2.43 34.45
CA THR A 227 4.00 -3.56 35.36
C THR A 227 5.39 -4.18 35.20
N LEU A 228 6.22 -3.71 34.26
CA LEU A 228 7.59 -4.20 34.17
C LEU A 228 8.41 -3.77 35.39
N PRO A 229 9.28 -4.64 35.94
CA PRO A 229 10.14 -4.27 37.07
C PRO A 229 11.01 -3.07 36.70
N LEU A 230 10.94 -2.01 37.49
CA LEU A 230 11.91 -0.91 37.42
C LEU A 230 13.30 -1.51 37.65
N TYR A 231 14.12 -1.53 36.60
CA TYR A 231 15.47 -2.08 36.69
C TYR A 231 16.36 -1.04 37.36
N ASP A 232 16.85 -1.33 38.57
CA ASP A 232 17.83 -0.46 39.23
C ASP A 232 19.04 -0.29 38.31
N ALA A 233 19.26 0.96 37.89
CA ALA A 233 20.28 1.31 36.93
C ALA A 233 21.67 1.05 37.50
N ASP A 234 22.38 0.02 37.01
CA ASP A 234 23.80 -0.14 37.29
C ASP A 234 24.55 1.06 36.66
N PRO A 235 25.13 1.98 37.46
CA PRO A 235 25.76 3.19 36.96
C PRO A 235 27.05 2.92 36.15
N LYS A 236 27.53 1.66 36.13
CA LYS A 236 28.66 1.20 35.31
C LYS A 236 28.24 0.68 33.94
N SER A 237 26.94 0.68 33.63
CA SER A 237 26.42 0.27 32.32
C SER A 237 26.04 1.45 31.42
N ILE A 238 26.20 1.27 30.11
CA ILE A 238 25.58 2.10 29.07
C ILE A 238 24.50 1.24 28.42
N ARG A 239 23.25 1.72 28.42
CA ARG A 239 22.06 0.99 27.98
C ARG A 239 21.57 1.57 26.67
N VAL A 240 21.46 0.70 25.68
CA VAL A 240 21.13 1.09 24.31
C VAL A 240 19.90 0.33 23.85
N LEU A 241 18.85 1.04 23.45
CA LEU A 241 17.69 0.41 22.83
C LEU A 241 17.97 0.25 21.33
N HIS A 242 18.01 -0.99 20.85
CA HIS A 242 18.08 -1.32 19.44
C HIS A 242 16.66 -1.55 18.90
N VAL A 243 16.28 -0.73 17.92
CA VAL A 243 15.04 -0.83 17.14
C VAL A 243 15.34 -0.90 15.66
N SER A 244 14.37 -1.38 14.89
CA SER A 244 14.46 -1.49 13.44
C SER A 244 13.09 -1.69 12.82
N ASP A 245 12.97 -1.42 11.51
CA ASP A 245 11.83 -1.80 10.67
C ASP A 245 10.52 -1.31 11.29
N ILE A 246 10.43 0.00 11.55
CA ILE A 246 9.29 0.65 12.18
C ILE A 246 8.11 0.82 11.20
N HIS A 247 8.37 0.95 9.89
CA HIS A 247 7.38 1.03 8.81
C HIS A 247 6.14 1.88 9.17
N ILE A 248 6.41 3.13 9.58
CA ILE A 248 5.42 4.14 9.97
C ILE A 248 4.38 3.70 11.03
N ASN A 249 4.63 2.64 11.83
CA ASN A 249 3.66 2.18 12.84
C ASN A 249 3.62 3.11 14.07
N PRO A 250 2.51 3.81 14.38
CA PRO A 250 2.43 4.72 15.52
C PRO A 250 2.61 4.04 16.89
N ILE A 251 2.36 2.73 16.98
CA ILE A 251 2.55 1.96 18.22
C ILE A 251 4.04 1.89 18.60
N ALA A 252 4.95 1.89 17.62
CA ALA A 252 6.38 1.81 17.86
C ALA A 252 6.89 2.96 18.76
N TRP A 253 6.39 4.18 18.59
CA TRP A 253 6.79 5.31 19.45
C TRP A 253 6.38 5.15 20.91
N ASN A 254 5.25 4.49 21.18
CA ASN A 254 4.83 4.17 22.55
C ASN A 254 5.70 3.07 23.15
N VAL A 255 6.03 2.03 22.36
CA VAL A 255 6.98 0.97 22.75
C VAL A 255 8.35 1.58 23.08
N ILE A 256 8.88 2.40 22.17
CA ILE A 256 10.18 3.07 22.31
C ILE A 256 10.22 3.94 23.56
N ARG A 257 9.23 4.81 23.78
CA ARG A 257 9.15 5.65 25.00
C ARG A 257 9.17 4.79 26.27
N SER A 258 8.26 3.83 26.36
CA SER A 258 8.10 3.02 27.56
C SER A 258 9.33 2.16 27.85
N LEU A 259 9.95 1.52 26.84
CA LEU A 259 11.21 0.79 27.03
C LEU A 259 12.34 1.73 27.42
N LYS A 260 12.43 2.91 26.79
CA LYS A 260 13.42 3.93 27.12
C LYS A 260 13.29 4.41 28.56
N ASP A 261 12.08 4.67 29.05
CA ASP A 261 11.83 5.11 30.43
C ASP A 261 12.06 3.98 31.46
N GLN A 262 11.63 2.74 31.18
CA GLN A 262 11.62 1.64 32.17
C GLN A 262 12.97 0.94 32.34
N PHE A 263 13.73 0.80 31.24
CA PHE A 263 15.11 0.35 31.31
C PHE A 263 16.09 1.52 31.56
N ALA A 264 15.56 2.75 31.63
CA ALA A 264 16.30 4.01 31.72
C ALA A 264 17.43 4.08 30.68
N VAL A 265 17.08 3.81 29.43
CA VAL A 265 17.99 3.74 28.27
C VAL A 265 18.71 5.07 28.08
N ASP A 266 20.03 5.00 27.89
CA ASP A 266 20.89 6.18 27.76
C ASP A 266 20.84 6.75 26.32
N PHE A 267 20.71 5.90 25.29
CA PHE A 267 20.40 6.33 23.91
C PHE A 267 19.80 5.20 23.04
N ILE A 268 19.28 5.54 21.87
CA ILE A 268 18.61 4.61 20.94
C ILE A 268 19.46 4.43 19.67
N ILE A 269 19.54 3.20 19.14
CA ILE A 269 20.02 2.92 17.78
C ILE A 269 18.86 2.35 16.96
N ASP A 270 18.50 3.06 15.90
CA ASP A 270 17.56 2.65 14.87
C ASP A 270 18.33 2.15 13.64
N THR A 271 18.16 0.87 13.29
CA THR A 271 18.75 0.25 12.11
C THR A 271 17.94 0.42 10.83
N GLY A 272 16.99 1.36 10.79
CA GLY A 272 16.36 1.84 9.57
C GLY A 272 15.05 1.16 9.23
N ASP A 273 14.52 1.52 8.06
CA ASP A 273 13.13 1.28 7.64
C ASP A 273 12.13 1.93 8.61
N ILE A 274 12.35 3.23 8.86
CA ILE A 274 11.44 4.06 9.66
C ILE A 274 10.20 4.48 8.86
N SER A 275 10.35 4.63 7.54
CA SER A 275 9.27 4.90 6.57
C SER A 275 8.94 3.66 5.73
N ASP A 276 7.75 3.63 5.10
CA ASP A 276 7.31 2.49 4.28
C ASP A 276 7.50 2.73 2.78
N HIS A 277 7.47 4.00 2.34
CA HIS A 277 7.66 4.41 0.95
C HIS A 277 8.74 5.49 0.75
N GLY A 278 9.40 5.96 1.81
CA GLY A 278 10.44 6.98 1.75
C GLY A 278 9.97 8.37 1.29
N THR A 279 8.68 8.68 1.38
CA THR A 279 8.05 9.88 0.80
C THR A 279 8.01 11.07 1.76
N LYS A 280 7.89 12.28 1.20
CA LYS A 280 7.72 13.52 1.99
C LYS A 280 6.47 13.53 2.88
N ALA A 281 5.44 12.76 2.55
CA ALA A 281 4.21 12.69 3.33
C ALA A 281 4.42 11.92 4.65
N GLU A 282 5.29 10.91 4.63
CA GLU A 282 5.63 10.08 5.79
C GLU A 282 6.56 10.79 6.77
N ASN A 283 7.35 11.75 6.32
CA ASN A 283 8.35 12.46 7.13
C ASN A 283 7.83 13.09 8.43
N LYS A 284 6.53 13.39 8.56
CA LYS A 284 5.97 13.89 9.83
C LYS A 284 6.07 12.85 10.95
N PHE A 285 6.15 11.57 10.62
CA PHE A 285 6.28 10.48 11.59
C PHE A 285 7.59 10.57 12.41
N VAL A 286 8.65 11.15 11.85
CA VAL A 286 9.95 11.23 12.55
C VAL A 286 10.05 12.42 13.51
N ASP A 287 9.05 13.31 13.56
CA ASP A 287 9.00 14.44 14.51
C ASP A 287 9.00 13.97 15.98
N GLU A 288 8.49 12.75 16.23
CA GLU A 288 8.47 12.11 17.54
C GLU A 288 9.89 11.90 18.12
N ILE A 289 10.93 11.76 17.28
CA ILE A 289 12.34 11.64 17.70
C ILE A 289 12.77 12.84 18.55
N GLY A 290 12.30 14.05 18.21
CA GLY A 290 12.58 15.27 18.97
C GLY A 290 12.06 15.23 20.40
N THR A 291 11.07 14.38 20.71
CA THR A 291 10.40 14.28 22.02
C THR A 291 11.06 13.28 22.98
N LEU A 292 11.91 12.37 22.49
CA LEU A 292 12.38 11.21 23.27
C LEU A 292 13.29 11.58 24.46
N GLY A 293 14.00 12.71 24.36
CA GLY A 293 14.87 13.25 25.42
C GLY A 293 16.24 12.59 25.55
N VAL A 294 16.53 11.58 24.73
CA VAL A 294 17.82 10.87 24.63
C VAL A 294 18.32 10.91 23.18
N PRO A 295 19.63 10.73 22.92
CA PRO A 295 20.16 10.65 21.57
C PRO A 295 19.51 9.51 20.77
N TYR A 296 19.26 9.75 19.48
CA TYR A 296 18.64 8.80 18.56
C TYR A 296 19.54 8.60 17.36
N VAL A 297 20.39 7.57 17.42
CA VAL A 297 21.27 7.18 16.33
C VAL A 297 20.44 6.47 15.27
N TYR A 298 20.61 6.86 14.00
CA TYR A 298 19.83 6.33 12.89
C TYR A 298 20.72 6.02 11.69
N VAL A 299 20.51 4.85 11.08
CA VAL A 299 21.03 4.51 9.74
C VAL A 299 19.88 4.29 8.78
N ARG A 300 20.07 4.66 7.51
CA ARG A 300 19.01 4.60 6.48
C ARG A 300 18.75 3.14 6.06
N GLY A 301 17.50 2.69 6.08
CA GLY A 301 17.08 1.41 5.51
C GLY A 301 16.78 1.49 4.01
N ASN A 302 16.36 0.37 3.39
CA ASN A 302 16.07 0.35 1.95
C ASN A 302 14.67 0.92 1.62
N HIS A 303 13.75 1.05 2.58
CA HIS A 303 12.51 1.80 2.42
C HIS A 303 12.69 3.30 2.69
N ASP A 304 13.81 3.71 3.29
CA ASP A 304 14.08 5.11 3.63
C ASP A 304 14.82 5.85 2.51
N SER A 305 14.28 6.96 2.05
CA SER A 305 14.94 7.77 1.02
C SER A 305 15.93 8.77 1.64
N MET A 306 16.75 9.41 0.79
CA MET A 306 17.48 10.62 1.18
C MET A 306 16.57 11.75 1.68
N THR A 307 15.27 11.71 1.38
CA THR A 307 14.28 12.65 1.91
C THR A 307 13.78 12.27 3.29
N THR A 308 13.70 10.97 3.61
CA THR A 308 13.49 10.47 4.98
C THR A 308 14.68 10.82 5.86
N GLN A 309 15.90 10.51 5.41
CA GLN A 309 17.13 10.82 6.14
C GLN A 309 17.23 12.31 6.49
N LYS A 310 17.00 13.21 5.51
CA LYS A 310 16.99 14.67 5.73
C LYS A 310 15.86 15.18 6.62
N ALA A 311 14.84 14.37 6.90
CA ALA A 311 13.84 14.69 7.92
C ALA A 311 14.30 14.23 9.31
N VAL A 312 14.94 13.06 9.42
CA VAL A 312 15.56 12.59 10.67
C VAL A 312 16.68 13.54 11.10
N GLU A 313 17.57 13.96 10.18
CA GLU A 313 18.66 14.93 10.42
C GLU A 313 18.19 16.29 11.01
N LYS A 314 16.92 16.65 10.87
CA LYS A 314 16.36 17.90 11.43
C LYS A 314 15.86 17.76 12.86
N GLN A 315 15.74 16.54 13.38
CA GLN A 315 15.19 16.28 14.70
C GLN A 315 16.26 16.53 15.76
N LYS A 316 15.89 17.25 16.82
CA LYS A 316 16.81 17.79 17.83
C LYS A 316 17.79 16.76 18.42
N ASN A 317 17.34 15.51 18.58
CA ASN A 317 18.09 14.46 19.25
C ASN A 317 18.73 13.45 18.27
N ALA A 318 18.54 13.65 16.95
CA ALA A 318 18.94 12.67 15.95
C ALA A 318 20.43 12.74 15.60
N ILE A 319 21.04 11.56 15.50
CA ILE A 319 22.42 11.34 15.07
C ILE A 319 22.37 10.39 13.87
N VAL A 320 22.15 10.96 12.70
CA VAL A 320 22.16 10.20 11.45
C VAL A 320 23.58 9.81 11.11
N LEU A 321 23.83 8.52 10.89
CA LEU A 321 25.11 7.96 10.45
C LEU A 321 24.97 7.36 9.04
N ASP A 322 25.79 7.84 8.12
CA ASP A 322 25.95 7.25 6.79
C ASP A 322 27.40 7.50 6.35
N LYS A 323 28.18 6.43 6.19
CA LYS A 323 29.62 6.42 5.88
C LYS A 323 30.49 7.18 6.90
N LYS A 324 30.08 7.23 8.17
CA LYS A 324 30.77 7.98 9.23
C LYS A 324 30.58 7.37 10.62
N ALA A 325 31.50 7.70 11.53
CA ALA A 325 31.42 7.36 12.95
C ALA A 325 31.13 8.57 13.83
N GLN A 326 30.49 8.33 14.98
CA GLN A 326 30.31 9.31 16.05
C GLN A 326 30.29 8.61 17.42
N THR A 327 30.87 9.24 18.44
CA THR A 327 30.78 8.76 19.83
C THR A 327 29.51 9.27 20.49
N VAL A 328 28.74 8.36 21.11
CA VAL A 328 27.46 8.63 21.79
C VAL A 328 27.49 7.93 23.15
N GLU A 329 27.29 8.67 24.24
CA GLU A 329 27.40 8.20 25.64
C GLU A 329 28.67 7.38 25.97
N GLY A 330 29.75 7.59 25.20
CA GLY A 330 31.04 6.90 25.34
C GLY A 330 31.29 5.77 24.34
N LEU A 331 30.27 5.26 23.65
CA LEU A 331 30.39 4.25 22.59
C LEU A 331 30.64 4.90 21.24
N THR A 332 31.69 4.50 20.52
CA THR A 332 31.95 4.93 19.14
C THR A 332 31.18 4.03 18.17
N ILE A 333 30.22 4.62 17.48
CA ILE A 333 29.31 3.93 16.55
C ILE A 333 29.65 4.37 15.14
N TYR A 334 29.92 3.44 14.24
CA TYR A 334 29.99 3.70 12.80
C TYR A 334 28.69 3.25 12.13
N GLY A 335 28.15 4.06 11.22
CA GLY A 335 26.94 3.73 10.49
C GLY A 335 27.09 3.84 8.98
N LEU A 336 26.48 2.90 8.27
CA LEU A 336 26.41 2.86 6.81
C LEU A 336 24.95 2.64 6.41
N GLY A 337 24.37 3.60 5.68
CA GLY A 337 23.00 3.46 5.17
C GLY A 337 22.94 2.44 4.04
N ASP A 338 21.78 1.82 3.84
CA ASP A 338 21.56 0.86 2.76
C ASP A 338 21.89 1.51 1.39
N PRO A 339 22.63 0.82 0.51
CA PRO A 339 22.92 1.32 -0.84
C PRO A 339 21.69 1.35 -1.75
N ARG A 340 20.63 0.62 -1.41
CA ARG A 340 19.42 0.46 -2.21
C ARG A 340 18.31 1.40 -1.74
N PHE A 341 17.35 1.63 -2.61
CA PHE A 341 16.07 2.24 -2.27
C PHE A 341 14.97 1.44 -3.00
N THR A 342 14.30 0.56 -2.26
CA THR A 342 13.34 -0.44 -2.75
C THR A 342 12.01 -0.43 -1.98
N PRO A 343 11.35 0.74 -1.80
CA PRO A 343 10.03 0.79 -1.16
C PRO A 343 8.96 0.00 -1.92
N ASP A 344 9.11 -0.06 -3.24
CA ASP A 344 8.30 -0.83 -4.17
C ASP A 344 9.04 -2.12 -4.57
N LYS A 345 8.46 -3.27 -4.18
CA LYS A 345 9.01 -4.61 -4.44
C LYS A 345 8.84 -5.05 -5.90
N SER A 346 8.19 -4.27 -6.76
CA SER A 346 8.14 -4.52 -8.21
C SER A 346 9.40 -4.09 -8.95
N VAL A 347 10.25 -3.26 -8.34
CA VAL A 347 11.52 -2.82 -8.91
C VAL A 347 12.62 -3.84 -8.56
N THR A 348 13.14 -4.54 -9.57
CA THR A 348 14.29 -5.44 -9.40
C THR A 348 15.55 -4.62 -9.15
N VAL A 349 16.08 -4.70 -7.93
CA VAL A 349 17.38 -4.13 -7.54
C VAL A 349 18.31 -5.26 -7.16
N ASP A 350 19.58 -5.13 -7.56
CA ASP A 350 20.61 -6.10 -7.22
C ASP A 350 20.69 -6.27 -5.69
N SER A 351 20.49 -7.50 -5.27
CA SER A 351 20.45 -7.93 -3.87
C SER A 351 21.34 -9.16 -3.69
N ASP A 352 22.37 -9.31 -4.53
CA ASP A 352 23.43 -10.30 -4.32
C ASP A 352 24.12 -10.05 -2.95
N PRO A 353 24.09 -11.03 -2.03
CA PRO A 353 24.76 -10.91 -0.74
C PRO A 353 26.27 -10.65 -0.86
N ALA A 354 26.92 -11.10 -1.94
CA ALA A 354 28.34 -10.82 -2.16
C ALA A 354 28.57 -9.33 -2.47
N ALA A 355 27.80 -8.75 -3.39
CA ALA A 355 27.85 -7.33 -3.72
C ALA A 355 27.54 -6.42 -2.52
N LEU A 356 26.58 -6.79 -1.67
CA LEU A 356 26.26 -6.06 -0.42
C LEU A 356 27.41 -6.11 0.59
N ALA A 357 28.07 -7.27 0.74
CA ALA A 357 29.25 -7.40 1.60
C ALA A 357 30.47 -6.66 1.03
N ASP A 358 30.66 -6.62 -0.29
CA ASP A 358 31.70 -5.82 -0.95
C ASP A 358 31.45 -4.31 -0.81
N PHE A 359 30.19 -3.87 -0.86
CA PHE A 359 29.82 -2.49 -0.57
C PHE A 359 30.25 -2.08 0.84
N ALA A 360 30.04 -2.93 1.85
CA ALA A 360 30.55 -2.70 3.20
C ALA A 360 32.09 -2.69 3.28
N ARG A 361 32.78 -3.66 2.64
CA ARG A 361 34.26 -3.70 2.59
C ARG A 361 34.86 -2.45 1.93
N ALA A 362 34.21 -1.89 0.91
CA ALA A 362 34.62 -0.64 0.27
C ALA A 362 34.41 0.61 1.17
N HIS A 363 33.63 0.49 2.24
CA HIS A 363 33.31 1.55 3.20
C HIS A 363 33.69 1.15 4.63
N LEU A 364 34.85 0.52 4.82
CA LEU A 364 35.37 0.26 6.17
C LEU A 364 35.65 1.57 6.93
N PRO A 365 35.38 1.62 8.26
CA PRO A 365 35.70 2.78 9.09
C PRO A 365 37.19 3.11 9.03
N GLN A 366 37.50 4.42 9.01
CA GLN A 366 38.87 4.92 9.01
C GLN A 366 39.25 5.38 10.42
N GLY A 367 40.48 5.07 10.86
CA GLY A 367 40.98 5.40 12.20
C GLY A 367 40.69 4.30 13.23
N ASP A 368 40.29 4.70 14.43
CA ASP A 368 40.05 3.76 15.54
C ASP A 368 38.88 2.81 15.26
N GLN A 369 39.01 1.58 15.76
CA GLN A 369 37.97 0.56 15.67
C GLN A 369 36.67 1.01 16.38
N PRO A 370 35.51 1.00 15.71
CA PRO A 370 34.24 1.33 16.35
C PRO A 370 33.79 0.20 17.29
N ASP A 371 33.22 0.60 18.43
CA ASP A 371 32.63 -0.31 19.43
C ASP A 371 31.39 -1.03 18.87
N VAL A 372 30.65 -0.35 17.99
CA VAL A 372 29.44 -0.85 17.32
C VAL A 372 29.42 -0.39 15.86
N ILE A 373 29.01 -1.27 14.94
CA ILE A 373 28.63 -0.88 13.58
C ILE A 373 27.12 -1.07 13.41
N ALA A 374 26.43 -0.03 12.95
CA ALA A 374 25.02 -0.06 12.61
C ALA A 374 24.85 -0.08 11.08
N VAL A 375 24.05 -1.01 10.58
CA VAL A 375 23.62 -1.13 9.18
C VAL A 375 22.14 -1.50 9.16
N HIS A 376 21.49 -1.42 8.00
CA HIS A 376 20.15 -1.98 7.84
C HIS A 376 20.23 -3.47 7.46
N ASP A 377 20.81 -3.79 6.31
CA ASP A 377 20.85 -5.17 5.81
C ASP A 377 21.96 -6.03 6.47
N PRO A 378 21.66 -7.25 6.93
CA PRO A 378 22.64 -8.14 7.56
C PRO A 378 23.73 -8.67 6.61
N ASP A 379 23.52 -8.70 5.29
CA ASP A 379 24.54 -9.06 4.30
C ASP A 379 25.55 -7.92 4.10
N VAL A 380 25.11 -6.66 4.16
CA VAL A 380 26.01 -5.51 4.36
C VAL A 380 26.75 -5.67 5.69
N GLY A 381 26.05 -6.07 6.76
CA GLY A 381 26.62 -6.35 8.08
C GLY A 381 27.74 -7.39 8.08
N LYS A 382 27.64 -8.45 7.26
CA LYS A 382 28.69 -9.47 7.07
C LYS A 382 29.99 -8.89 6.51
N GLY A 383 29.93 -7.84 5.68
CA GLY A 383 31.14 -7.18 5.16
C GLY A 383 31.99 -6.46 6.22
N PHE A 384 31.45 -6.28 7.44
CA PHE A 384 32.17 -5.74 8.60
C PHE A 384 32.72 -6.83 9.56
N SER A 385 32.74 -8.09 9.11
CA SER A 385 33.41 -9.22 9.78
C SER A 385 34.85 -8.85 10.18
N GLY A 386 35.14 -8.83 11.48
CA GLY A 386 36.47 -8.50 12.03
C GLY A 386 36.78 -7.00 12.16
N ALA A 387 35.90 -6.11 11.70
CA ALA A 387 36.08 -4.65 11.82
C ALA A 387 35.61 -4.08 13.17
N THR A 388 34.73 -4.79 13.88
CA THR A 388 34.12 -4.39 15.16
C THR A 388 33.77 -5.62 16.02
N PRO A 389 33.67 -5.53 17.36
CA PRO A 389 33.11 -6.62 18.16
C PRO A 389 31.60 -6.84 17.95
N LEU A 390 30.84 -5.83 17.53
CA LEU A 390 29.38 -5.88 17.45
C LEU A 390 28.82 -5.16 16.20
N VAL A 391 28.04 -5.89 15.40
CA VAL A 391 27.23 -5.34 14.30
C VAL A 391 25.75 -5.41 14.70
N LEU A 392 25.01 -4.33 14.47
CA LEU A 392 23.56 -4.23 14.60
C LEU A 392 22.95 -4.09 13.20
N ALA A 393 21.88 -4.86 12.94
CA ALA A 393 21.17 -4.92 11.66
C ALA A 393 19.65 -5.11 11.86
N GLY A 394 18.89 -5.04 10.76
CA GLY A 394 17.44 -5.22 10.66
C GLY A 394 17.05 -5.95 9.37
N HIS A 395 16.15 -5.36 8.57
CA HIS A 395 15.76 -5.75 7.20
C HIS A 395 14.93 -7.05 7.07
N THR A 396 15.29 -8.10 7.80
CA THR A 396 14.64 -9.42 7.67
C THR A 396 13.30 -9.51 8.39
N HIS A 397 12.97 -8.53 9.24
CA HIS A 397 11.90 -8.56 10.23
C HIS A 397 11.98 -9.73 11.24
N GLU A 398 13.02 -10.58 11.15
CA GLU A 398 13.25 -11.78 11.97
C GLU A 398 14.49 -11.56 12.86
N ARG A 399 14.27 -11.47 14.17
CA ARG A 399 15.36 -11.27 15.13
C ARG A 399 16.29 -12.47 15.18
N LYS A 400 17.58 -12.23 14.95
CA LYS A 400 18.60 -13.30 14.86
C LYS A 400 19.94 -12.84 15.42
N THR A 401 20.49 -13.60 16.37
CA THR A 401 21.87 -13.41 16.85
C THR A 401 22.79 -14.42 16.19
N THR A 402 23.87 -13.94 15.56
CA THR A 402 24.89 -14.77 14.90
C THR A 402 26.29 -14.39 15.40
N MET A 403 27.19 -15.36 15.53
CA MET A 403 28.63 -15.11 15.70
C MET A 403 29.31 -15.36 14.35
N LEU A 404 29.97 -14.35 13.79
CA LEU A 404 30.72 -14.46 12.53
C LEU A 404 32.07 -15.18 12.78
N PRO A 405 32.73 -15.74 11.74
CA PRO A 405 34.00 -16.47 11.89
C PRO A 405 35.11 -15.67 12.59
N THR A 406 35.11 -14.35 12.37
CA THR A 406 36.00 -13.35 12.98
C THR A 406 35.72 -13.06 14.46
N ARG A 407 34.70 -13.69 15.06
CA ARG A 407 34.18 -13.42 16.41
C ARG A 407 33.52 -12.04 16.60
N THR A 408 33.25 -11.34 15.49
CA THR A 408 32.26 -10.26 15.45
C THR A 408 30.88 -10.87 15.71
N ARG A 409 30.12 -10.31 16.66
CA ARG A 409 28.73 -10.72 16.89
C ARG A 409 27.82 -9.83 16.06
N MET A 410 26.85 -10.41 15.37
CA MET A 410 25.81 -9.69 14.65
C MET A 410 24.45 -9.92 15.32
N LEU A 411 23.76 -8.84 15.67
CA LEU A 411 22.39 -8.83 16.16
C LEU A 411 21.49 -8.23 15.08
N VAL A 412 20.72 -9.09 14.43
CA VAL A 412 19.62 -8.68 13.54
C VAL A 412 18.38 -8.49 14.42
N GLN A 413 17.76 -7.32 14.32
CA GLN A 413 16.56 -6.95 15.06
C GLN A 413 15.31 -7.31 14.23
N GLY A 414 14.31 -7.88 14.90
CA GLY A 414 12.98 -8.04 14.32
C GLY A 414 12.21 -6.73 14.36
N SER A 415 11.08 -6.66 13.65
CA SER A 415 10.39 -5.38 13.44
C SER A 415 9.81 -4.77 14.74
N THR A 416 10.30 -3.56 15.10
CA THR A 416 9.71 -2.72 16.15
C THR A 416 8.37 -2.12 15.70
N GLY A 417 8.16 -2.01 14.38
CA GLY A 417 6.88 -1.69 13.79
C GLY A 417 5.90 -2.87 13.68
N GLY A 418 6.29 -4.09 14.05
CA GLY A 418 5.51 -5.30 13.82
C GLY A 418 5.06 -5.45 12.36
N ALA A 419 5.94 -5.14 11.39
CA ALA A 419 5.70 -5.04 9.94
C ALA A 419 4.70 -3.96 9.47
N GLY A 420 4.49 -2.90 10.26
CA GLY A 420 3.68 -1.74 9.87
C GLY A 420 2.21 -2.09 9.62
N LEU A 421 1.57 -1.36 8.69
CA LEU A 421 0.22 -1.73 8.22
C LEU A 421 0.23 -3.00 7.36
N ARG A 422 1.38 -3.41 6.80
CA ARG A 422 1.52 -4.63 5.98
C ARG A 422 1.35 -5.92 6.78
N ALA A 423 1.49 -5.87 8.11
CA ALA A 423 1.12 -6.95 9.02
C ALA A 423 -0.34 -7.41 8.91
N LEU A 424 -1.21 -6.60 8.31
CA LEU A 424 -2.62 -6.89 8.05
C LEU A 424 -2.83 -7.70 6.77
N GLU A 425 -1.80 -7.83 5.93
CA GLU A 425 -1.78 -8.61 4.69
C GLU A 425 -1.31 -10.06 4.92
N HIS A 426 -0.75 -10.35 6.10
CA HIS A 426 -0.24 -11.67 6.48
C HIS A 426 -1.21 -12.44 7.38
N ALA A 427 -1.23 -13.76 7.22
CA ALA A 427 -2.13 -14.65 7.97
C ALA A 427 -1.79 -14.77 9.48
N GLN A 428 -0.57 -14.38 9.88
CA GLN A 428 -0.19 -14.19 11.27
C GLN A 428 0.46 -12.81 11.43
N PRO A 429 0.15 -12.07 12.51
CA PRO A 429 0.70 -10.74 12.72
C PRO A 429 2.17 -10.83 13.15
N THR A 430 3.05 -10.08 12.47
CA THR A 430 4.45 -9.96 12.89
C THR A 430 4.51 -9.39 14.32
N PRO A 431 5.23 -10.03 15.25
CA PRO A 431 5.35 -9.54 16.62
C PRO A 431 6.13 -8.23 16.66
N VAL A 432 5.80 -7.36 17.63
CA VAL A 432 6.57 -6.14 17.89
C VAL A 432 7.82 -6.50 18.67
N GLN A 433 8.99 -6.15 18.15
CA GLN A 433 10.27 -6.59 18.69
C GLN A 433 11.27 -5.43 18.83
N ALA A 434 11.94 -5.38 19.99
CA ALA A 434 13.06 -4.48 20.28
C ALA A 434 14.05 -5.16 21.23
N SER A 435 15.30 -4.68 21.32
CA SER A 435 16.32 -5.24 22.21
C SER A 435 16.97 -4.16 23.06
N VAL A 436 17.14 -4.40 24.37
CA VAL A 436 17.91 -3.51 25.25
C VAL A 436 19.30 -4.10 25.45
N LEU A 437 20.32 -3.43 24.95
CA LEU A 437 21.73 -3.82 25.01
C LEU A 437 22.40 -3.18 26.22
N TYR A 438 23.20 -3.94 26.96
CA TYR A 438 23.94 -3.46 28.13
C TYR A 438 25.44 -3.53 27.85
N PHE A 439 26.08 -2.37 27.76
CA PHE A 439 27.54 -2.25 27.57
C PHE A 439 28.22 -1.86 28.86
N ASP A 440 29.45 -2.31 29.04
CA ASP A 440 30.35 -1.90 30.09
C ASP A 440 30.89 -0.48 29.83
N LYS A 441 30.77 0.45 30.78
CA LYS A 441 31.14 1.85 30.57
C LYS A 441 32.65 2.10 30.42
N GLU A 442 33.49 1.24 30.99
CA GLU A 442 34.95 1.36 30.94
C GLU A 442 35.54 0.65 29.70
N SER A 443 35.18 -0.62 29.50
CA SER A 443 35.70 -1.44 28.40
C SER A 443 34.90 -1.36 27.11
N LYS A 444 33.73 -0.70 27.14
CA LYS A 444 32.80 -0.51 25.99
C LYS A 444 32.25 -1.80 25.39
N ARG A 445 32.39 -2.93 26.09
CA ARG A 445 31.99 -4.26 25.62
C ARG A 445 30.55 -4.58 26.00
N LEU A 446 29.81 -5.21 25.08
CA LEU A 446 28.50 -5.80 25.38
C LEU A 446 28.63 -6.84 26.51
N ARG A 447 27.85 -6.68 27.57
CA ARG A 447 27.75 -7.57 28.74
C ARG A 447 26.52 -8.46 28.70
N ALA A 448 25.39 -7.92 28.23
CA ALA A 448 24.12 -8.62 28.13
C ALA A 448 23.20 -7.93 27.10
N TRP A 449 22.11 -8.59 26.71
CA TRP A 449 20.98 -7.96 26.07
C TRP A 449 19.66 -8.61 26.47
N ASP A 450 18.61 -7.81 26.58
CA ASP A 450 17.24 -8.27 26.82
C ASP A 450 16.44 -8.18 25.52
N ASN A 451 16.00 -9.33 25.02
CA ASN A 451 15.09 -9.42 23.89
C ASN A 451 13.66 -9.17 24.39
N VAL A 452 13.06 -8.02 24.02
CA VAL A 452 11.66 -7.71 24.31
C VAL A 452 10.81 -8.06 23.08
N THR A 453 9.89 -9.00 23.23
CA THR A 453 8.90 -9.37 22.22
C THR A 453 7.52 -9.13 22.78
N LEU A 454 6.70 -8.33 22.09
CA LEU A 454 5.28 -8.22 22.34
C LEU A 454 4.55 -8.99 21.23
N GLY A 455 3.55 -9.78 21.61
CA GLY A 455 2.73 -10.52 20.64
C GLY A 455 2.14 -9.58 19.57
N GLY A 456 1.97 -10.10 18.36
CA GLY A 456 1.45 -9.32 17.22
C GLY A 456 0.04 -8.78 17.47
N LEU A 457 -0.47 -7.92 16.57
CA LEU A 457 -1.75 -7.18 16.71
C LEU A 457 -3.01 -8.05 17.02
N GLY A 458 -3.16 -8.44 18.29
CA GLY A 458 -4.22 -9.31 18.80
C GLY A 458 -3.80 -10.23 19.96
N GLU A 459 -2.51 -10.45 20.19
CA GLU A 459 -2.00 -11.33 21.26
C GLU A 459 -1.76 -10.60 22.59
N GLN A 460 -1.80 -11.33 23.71
CA GLN A 460 -1.84 -10.79 25.07
C GLN A 460 -0.54 -11.02 25.88
N SER A 461 0.58 -11.29 25.20
CA SER A 461 1.84 -11.66 25.84
C SER A 461 2.93 -10.61 25.59
N VAL A 462 3.64 -10.24 26.66
CA VAL A 462 4.96 -9.61 26.60
C VAL A 462 5.96 -10.62 27.14
N TYR A 463 6.98 -10.91 26.35
CA TYR A 463 8.04 -11.85 26.65
C TYR A 463 9.38 -11.12 26.64
N ILE A 464 10.11 -11.20 27.76
CA ILE A 464 11.44 -10.61 27.91
C ILE A 464 12.42 -11.74 28.17
N GLN A 465 13.41 -11.88 27.29
CA GLN A 465 14.44 -12.91 27.42
C GLN A 465 15.83 -12.26 27.57
N ARG A 466 16.42 -12.43 28.76
CA ARG A 466 17.79 -11.99 29.01
C ARG A 466 18.81 -12.97 28.43
N HIS A 467 19.77 -12.42 27.72
CA HIS A 467 20.97 -13.11 27.25
C HIS A 467 22.19 -12.43 27.87
N VAL A 468 23.09 -13.22 28.45
CA VAL A 468 24.38 -12.72 28.96
C VAL A 468 25.45 -13.04 27.93
N GLU A 469 26.37 -12.11 27.67
CA GLU A 469 27.54 -12.35 26.84
C GLU A 469 28.55 -13.20 27.63
N PRO A 470 28.80 -14.47 27.27
CA PRO A 470 29.70 -15.34 28.03
C PRO A 470 31.17 -14.90 27.97
N ASN A 471 31.58 -14.16 26.93
CA ASN A 471 32.92 -13.60 26.84
C ASN A 471 32.91 -12.16 26.27
N PRO A 472 32.69 -11.14 27.12
CA PRO A 472 32.67 -9.73 26.70
C PRO A 472 34.01 -9.29 26.12
N GLN A 473 35.12 -9.78 26.68
CA GLN A 473 36.50 -9.43 26.31
C GLN A 473 37.06 -10.31 25.19
N ARG A 474 36.21 -10.98 24.38
CA ARG A 474 36.66 -11.76 23.22
C ARG A 474 37.49 -10.89 22.26
N MET A 475 38.68 -11.35 21.89
CA MET A 475 39.40 -10.76 20.76
C MET A 475 38.69 -11.14 19.47
N ILE A 476 38.47 -10.16 18.58
CA ILE A 476 38.08 -10.41 17.20
C ILE A 476 39.33 -10.65 16.35
N SER A 477 39.19 -11.48 15.32
CA SER A 477 40.22 -11.71 14.32
C SER A 477 39.91 -10.84 13.10
N PRO A 478 40.82 -9.99 12.61
CA PRO A 478 40.64 -9.31 11.33
C PRO A 478 40.49 -10.33 10.21
N GLU A 479 39.54 -10.12 9.31
CA GLU A 479 39.44 -10.91 8.07
C GLU A 479 40.60 -10.48 7.14
N PRO A 480 41.34 -11.40 6.49
CA PRO A 480 42.44 -11.01 5.62
C PRO A 480 41.93 -10.20 4.44
N THR A 481 42.28 -8.91 4.36
CA THR A 481 41.99 -8.10 3.18
C THR A 481 42.74 -8.71 1.99
N THR A 482 42.01 -9.27 1.04
CA THR A 482 42.52 -9.62 -0.29
C THR A 482 42.88 -8.34 -1.02
N ALA A 483 44.08 -7.82 -0.75
CA ALA A 483 44.69 -6.80 -1.58
C ALA A 483 44.73 -7.31 -3.03
N PRO A 484 44.29 -6.51 -4.03
CA PRO A 484 44.40 -6.93 -5.42
C PRO A 484 45.88 -7.14 -5.74
N SER A 485 46.24 -8.35 -6.16
CA SER A 485 47.60 -8.64 -6.63
C SER A 485 47.98 -7.63 -7.71
N PRO A 486 49.15 -6.98 -7.63
CA PRO A 486 49.60 -6.12 -8.70
C PRO A 486 49.85 -6.98 -9.94
N THR A 487 48.99 -6.84 -10.96
CA THR A 487 49.22 -7.37 -12.31
C THR A 487 50.35 -6.60 -12.99
N GLY A 488 51.56 -6.76 -12.47
CA GLY A 488 52.80 -6.30 -13.07
C GLY A 488 53.31 -7.36 -14.03
N SER A 489 53.05 -7.17 -15.33
CA SER A 489 53.60 -8.02 -16.39
C SER A 489 55.13 -7.91 -16.40
N VAL A 490 55.81 -8.87 -15.79
CA VAL A 490 57.26 -9.02 -15.95
C VAL A 490 57.51 -9.68 -17.30
N THR A 491 57.89 -8.86 -18.28
CA THR A 491 58.40 -9.33 -19.57
C THR A 491 59.76 -9.98 -19.37
N GLU A 492 59.80 -11.28 -19.10
CA GLU A 492 61.05 -12.04 -19.15
C GLU A 492 61.61 -12.01 -20.58
N THR A 493 62.77 -11.37 -20.70
CA THR A 493 63.50 -11.27 -21.97
C THR A 493 64.39 -12.50 -22.12
N SER A 494 64.30 -13.13 -23.29
CA SER A 494 65.00 -14.37 -23.62
C SER A 494 66.53 -14.32 -23.42
N THR A 495 67.08 -15.29 -22.68
CA THR A 495 68.53 -15.59 -22.65
C THR A 495 68.88 -16.74 -23.63
N PRO A 496 70.04 -16.70 -24.30
CA PRO A 496 70.34 -17.58 -25.43
C PRO A 496 71.04 -18.90 -25.05
N SER A 497 71.01 -19.86 -25.98
CA SER A 497 71.64 -21.17 -25.90
C SER A 497 73.17 -21.12 -26.09
N ALA A 498 73.92 -21.87 -25.26
CA ALA A 498 75.30 -22.27 -25.54
C ALA A 498 75.77 -23.50 -24.72
N GLY A 499 76.18 -24.59 -25.39
CA GLY A 499 77.30 -25.46 -24.96
C GLY A 499 77.05 -26.62 -23.97
N PRO A 500 77.16 -27.89 -24.40
CA PRO A 500 77.56 -29.04 -23.55
C PRO A 500 79.12 -29.09 -23.42
N PRO A 501 79.83 -30.06 -22.78
CA PRO A 501 79.43 -31.45 -22.43
C PRO A 501 80.04 -32.06 -21.12
N LEU A 502 79.99 -33.41 -21.02
CA LEU A 502 80.93 -34.36 -20.36
C LEU A 502 80.52 -35.08 -19.04
N TRP A 503 80.16 -36.36 -19.22
CA TRP A 503 80.46 -37.57 -18.41
C TRP A 503 80.47 -37.55 -16.87
N HIS A 504 79.69 -38.47 -16.27
CA HIS A 504 80.26 -39.71 -15.73
C HIS A 504 79.23 -40.86 -15.61
N GLN A 505 79.72 -42.10 -15.70
CA GLN A 505 78.97 -43.35 -15.59
C GLN A 505 78.84 -43.84 -14.14
N GLY A 506 77.87 -44.71 -13.86
CA GLY A 506 77.82 -45.47 -12.60
C GLY A 506 76.64 -46.45 -12.54
N GLN A 507 76.81 -47.67 -13.05
CA GLN A 507 75.79 -48.74 -12.95
C GLN A 507 75.82 -49.40 -11.56
N SER A 508 74.65 -49.77 -11.02
CA SER A 508 74.40 -51.13 -10.47
C SER A 508 72.94 -51.33 -10.02
N SER A 509 72.39 -52.48 -10.42
CA SER A 509 71.23 -53.16 -9.80
C SER A 509 71.73 -54.55 -9.33
N PRO A 510 70.91 -55.52 -8.84
CA PRO A 510 69.47 -55.54 -8.52
C PRO A 510 69.18 -56.26 -7.16
N MET A 511 67.97 -56.81 -6.98
CA MET A 511 67.57 -57.92 -6.06
C MET A 511 67.37 -57.58 -4.56
N LEU A 512 66.36 -58.07 -3.79
CA LEU A 512 65.09 -58.82 -4.01
C LEU A 512 63.98 -58.19 -3.09
N GLN A 513 62.77 -58.72 -2.75
CA GLN A 513 62.04 -59.98 -3.02
C GLN A 513 60.50 -59.82 -2.81
N ARG A 514 59.69 -60.63 -3.53
CA ARG A 514 58.33 -61.18 -3.22
C ARG A 514 57.18 -60.31 -2.66
N SER A 515 56.10 -60.26 -3.45
CA SER A 515 54.66 -60.17 -3.09
C SER A 515 54.12 -61.50 -2.48
N PRO A 516 52.79 -61.74 -2.32
CA PRO A 516 51.61 -60.84 -2.20
C PRO A 516 50.68 -61.24 -1.02
N THR A 517 49.55 -60.53 -0.82
CA THR A 517 48.22 -61.16 -0.61
C THR A 517 47.08 -60.15 -0.82
N ASP A 518 46.04 -60.59 -1.54
CA ASP A 518 44.78 -59.87 -1.78
C ASP A 518 43.87 -59.83 -0.53
N GLY A 519 42.75 -59.10 -0.61
CA GLY A 519 41.64 -59.30 0.34
C GLY A 519 40.58 -58.20 0.40
N ASP A 520 39.78 -58.02 -0.65
CA ASP A 520 38.55 -57.21 -0.58
C ASP A 520 37.56 -57.78 0.46
N ARG A 521 36.82 -56.89 1.15
CA ARG A 521 35.33 -56.90 1.10
C ARG A 521 34.64 -55.73 1.80
N GLU A 522 33.78 -55.11 1.01
CA GLU A 522 32.44 -54.56 1.29
C GLU A 522 31.85 -54.71 2.71
N SER A 523 31.40 -53.58 3.25
CA SER A 523 30.03 -53.39 3.77
C SER A 523 29.66 -51.90 3.77
#